data_AF-A0A7S2SF20-F1
#
_entry.id   AF-A0A7S2SF20-F1
#
_cell.length_a   1.000
_cell.length_b   1.000
_cell.length_c   1.000
_cell.angle_alpha   90.00
_cell.angle_beta   90.00
_cell.angle_gamma   90.00
#
_symmetry.space_group_name_H-M   'P 1'
#
loop_
_entity.id
_entity.type
_entity.pdbx_description
1 polymer ?
#
loop_
_entity_poly.entity_id
_entity_poly.type
_entity_poly.pdbx_seq_one_letter_code
_entity_poly.pdbx_strand_id
1 'polypeptide(L)'
;MSCPVGPERAKETSSNAHVLSDLRLDDACRARAESLLLRYNKLLPDCKWPLRRLNHCQYKVSTEQGGDDHCVKEANCYLACNRQHTQVIKSVYASCGDCLEGHRPSAEYRFAHCVKTSGDAQGCIVQLEKFIACAESNVETLLKNKTS
;
A
#
# COMPACT_ATOMS: atom_id res chain seq x y z
N MET A 1 -9.60 -21.42 -7.13
CA MET A 1 -8.21 -21.77 -6.73
C MET A 1 -7.68 -20.65 -5.86
N SER A 2 -7.57 -20.89 -4.55
CA SER A 2 -7.21 -19.86 -3.56
C SER A 2 -5.69 -19.67 -3.53
N CYS A 3 -5.19 -18.47 -3.80
CA CYS A 3 -3.77 -18.16 -3.60
C CYS A 3 -3.52 -18.09 -2.08
N PRO A 4 -2.61 -18.92 -1.52
CA PRO A 4 -2.33 -18.89 -0.09
C PRO A 4 -1.65 -17.56 0.27
N VAL A 5 -2.25 -16.84 1.21
CA VAL A 5 -1.62 -15.67 1.84
C VAL A 5 -0.59 -16.23 2.83
N GLY A 6 0.67 -16.29 2.43
CA GLY A 6 1.74 -16.87 3.23
C GLY A 6 2.10 -16.01 4.46
N PRO A 7 2.46 -16.63 5.60
CA PRO A 7 2.87 -15.90 6.81
C PRO A 7 4.38 -15.68 6.78
N GLU A 8 4.86 -14.60 6.18
CA GLU A 8 6.26 -14.19 6.35
C GLU A 8 6.38 -12.68 6.51
N ARG A 9 6.53 -12.24 7.77
CA ARG A 9 6.92 -10.88 8.15
C ARG A 9 8.32 -10.59 7.59
N ALA A 10 8.40 -10.01 6.40
CA ALA A 10 9.61 -9.32 5.97
C ALA A 10 9.80 -8.08 6.85
N LYS A 11 11.01 -7.88 7.39
CA LYS A 11 11.40 -6.62 8.05
C LYS A 11 11.04 -5.44 7.13
N GLU A 12 10.09 -4.63 7.57
CA GLU A 12 9.63 -3.42 6.89
C GLU A 12 10.73 -2.36 6.91
N THR A 13 11.58 -2.34 5.88
CA THR A 13 12.21 -1.06 5.51
C THR A 13 11.16 -0.27 4.75
N SER A 14 10.55 0.67 5.48
CA SER A 14 9.47 1.53 5.03
C SER A 14 9.85 2.26 3.74
N SER A 15 9.17 1.93 2.63
CA SER A 15 9.26 2.64 1.35
C SER A 15 8.88 4.13 1.46
N ASN A 16 8.40 4.56 2.63
CA ASN A 16 7.89 5.90 2.89
C ASN A 16 9.01 6.86 3.31
N ALA A 17 10.19 6.35 3.69
CA ALA A 17 11.32 7.16 4.15
C ALA A 17 11.79 8.18 3.11
N HIS A 18 11.73 7.85 1.82
CA HIS A 18 12.16 8.74 0.73
C HIS A 18 11.21 9.94 0.51
N VAL A 19 9.91 9.79 0.80
CA VAL A 19 8.95 10.89 0.61
C VAL A 19 9.01 11.88 1.77
N LEU A 20 9.30 11.38 2.98
CA LEU A 20 9.38 12.17 4.20
C LEU A 20 10.77 12.80 4.41
N SER A 21 11.83 12.24 3.82
CA SER A 21 13.19 12.79 3.89
C SER A 21 13.29 14.19 3.31
N ASP A 22 12.49 14.49 2.29
CA ASP A 22 12.51 15.76 1.56
C ASP A 22 11.71 16.88 2.26
N LEU A 23 11.06 16.58 3.38
CA LEU A 23 10.25 17.53 4.14
C LEU A 23 11.01 18.07 5.35
N ARG A 24 10.87 19.38 5.60
CA ARG A 24 11.36 20.03 6.82
C ARG A 24 10.38 19.74 7.97
N LEU A 25 10.48 18.54 8.54
CA LEU A 25 9.70 18.09 9.69
C LEU A 25 10.62 17.98 10.91
N ASP A 26 10.11 18.32 12.08
CA ASP A 26 10.72 17.91 13.35
C ASP A 26 10.64 16.38 13.52
N ASP A 27 11.51 15.83 14.38
CA ASP A 27 11.64 14.39 14.56
C ASP A 27 10.35 13.73 15.09
N ALA A 28 9.60 14.44 15.94
CA ALA A 28 8.37 13.92 16.52
C ALA A 28 7.25 13.82 15.46
N CYS A 29 7.14 14.84 14.61
CA CYS A 29 6.21 14.88 13.49
C CYS A 29 6.56 13.82 12.44
N ARG A 30 7.84 13.65 12.14
CA ARG A 30 8.32 12.61 11.23
C ARG A 30 7.96 11.22 11.76
N ALA A 31 8.25 10.93 13.03
CA ALA A 31 7.94 9.65 13.64
C ALA A 31 6.41 9.37 13.66
N ARG A 32 5.57 10.39 13.93
CA ARG A 32 4.11 10.25 13.82
C ARG A 32 3.67 9.96 12.39
N ALA A 33 4.16 10.70 11.40
CA ALA A 33 3.84 10.46 9.98
C ALA A 33 4.21 9.04 9.56
N GLU A 34 5.41 8.58 9.91
CA GLU A 34 5.87 7.22 9.59
C GLU A 34 4.99 6.14 10.22
N SER A 35 4.67 6.29 11.51
CA SER A 35 3.79 5.36 12.23
C SER A 35 2.40 5.28 11.59
N LEU A 36 1.85 6.43 11.20
CA LEU A 36 0.55 6.54 10.53
C LEU A 36 0.57 5.89 9.14
N LEU A 37 1.56 6.21 8.31
CA LEU A 37 1.70 5.62 6.99
C LEU A 37 1.97 4.11 7.06
N LEU A 38 2.68 3.63 8.09
CA LEU A 38 2.86 2.21 8.35
C LEU A 38 1.53 1.52 8.70
N ARG A 39 0.69 2.16 9.54
CA ARG A 39 -0.66 1.65 9.83
C ARG A 39 -1.49 1.54 8.57
N TYR A 40 -1.48 2.58 7.72
CA TYR A 40 -2.18 2.56 6.44
C TYR A 40 -1.71 1.40 5.54
N ASN A 41 -0.39 1.22 5.38
CA ASN A 41 0.17 0.15 4.55
C ASN A 41 -0.21 -1.25 5.05
N LYS A 42 -0.41 -1.44 6.36
CA LYS A 42 -0.89 -2.71 6.94
C LYS A 42 -2.34 -3.03 6.62
N LEU A 43 -3.15 -2.04 6.21
CA LEU A 43 -4.52 -2.26 5.75
C LEU A 43 -4.59 -2.78 4.32
N LEU A 44 -3.51 -2.58 3.56
CA LEU A 44 -3.47 -2.95 2.15
C LEU A 44 -3.02 -4.41 2.01
N PRO A 45 -3.58 -5.16 1.03
CA PRO A 45 -3.11 -6.50 0.70
C PRO A 45 -1.61 -6.54 0.38
N ASP A 46 -0.83 -7.38 1.07
CA ASP A 46 0.60 -7.51 0.78
C ASP A 46 0.83 -8.39 -0.46
N CYS A 47 1.19 -7.75 -1.57
CA CYS A 47 1.50 -8.43 -2.83
C CYS A 47 3.00 -8.72 -3.02
N LYS A 48 3.85 -8.48 -2.01
CA LYS A 48 5.30 -8.79 -2.09
C LYS A 48 5.55 -10.28 -2.24
N TRP A 49 4.80 -11.13 -1.54
CA TRP A 49 4.99 -12.58 -1.62
C TRP A 49 4.58 -13.15 -3.00
N PRO A 50 3.40 -12.84 -3.55
CA PRO A 50 3.06 -13.19 -4.93
C PRO A 50 4.09 -12.69 -5.95
N LEU A 51 4.59 -11.46 -5.78
CA LEU A 51 5.62 -10.89 -6.64
C LEU A 51 6.95 -11.67 -6.56
N ARG A 52 7.40 -12.01 -5.35
CA ARG A 52 8.62 -12.83 -5.15
C ARG A 52 8.49 -14.18 -5.83
N ARG A 53 7.33 -14.84 -5.73
CA ARG A 53 7.09 -16.12 -6.42
C ARG A 53 7.11 -15.98 -7.93
N LEU A 54 6.52 -14.91 -8.47
CA LEU A 54 6.59 -14.63 -9.90
C LEU A 54 8.02 -14.41 -10.36
N ASN A 55 8.80 -13.58 -9.64
CA ASN A 55 10.21 -13.33 -9.98
C ASN A 55 11.05 -14.62 -9.90
N HIS A 56 10.84 -15.44 -8.88
CA HIS A 56 11.53 -16.73 -8.74
C HIS A 56 11.18 -17.70 -9.88
N CYS A 57 9.91 -17.72 -10.29
CA CYS A 57 9.48 -18.50 -11.43
C CYS A 57 10.14 -18.01 -12.72
N GLN A 58 10.10 -16.71 -12.99
CA GLN A 58 10.74 -16.10 -14.16
C GLN A 58 12.23 -16.38 -14.21
N TYR A 59 12.91 -16.30 -13.05
CA TYR A 59 14.32 -16.66 -12.93
C TYR A 59 14.56 -18.11 -13.36
N LYS A 60 13.81 -19.07 -12.81
CA LYS A 60 13.94 -20.49 -13.18
C LYS A 60 13.72 -20.74 -14.67
N VAL A 61 12.67 -20.14 -15.24
CA VAL A 61 12.35 -20.26 -16.68
C VAL A 61 13.42 -19.62 -17.56
N SER A 62 14.05 -18.55 -17.11
CA SER A 62 15.16 -17.93 -17.85
C SER A 62 16.43 -18.77 -17.83
N THR A 63 16.59 -19.66 -16.84
CA THR A 63 17.77 -20.52 -16.67
C THR A 63 17.60 -21.94 -17.22
N GLU A 64 16.37 -22.41 -17.42
CA GLU A 64 16.06 -23.77 -17.90
C GLU A 64 15.30 -23.69 -19.24
N GLN A 65 15.70 -24.46 -20.26
CA GLN A 65 15.06 -24.46 -21.58
C GLN A 65 13.59 -24.89 -21.51
N GLY A 66 12.68 -23.90 -21.53
CA GLY A 66 11.52 -23.83 -22.43
C GLY A 66 10.32 -24.77 -22.21
N GLY A 67 9.19 -24.15 -21.87
CA GLY A 67 7.83 -24.67 -22.01
C GLY A 67 6.82 -23.53 -21.84
N ASP A 68 5.72 -23.58 -22.59
CA ASP A 68 4.87 -22.41 -22.90
C ASP A 68 4.01 -21.86 -21.73
N ASP A 69 4.06 -22.46 -20.53
CA ASP A 69 3.10 -22.16 -19.44
C ASP A 69 3.74 -21.88 -18.06
N HIS A 70 5.06 -21.70 -18.00
CA HIS A 70 5.78 -21.94 -16.75
C HIS A 70 5.49 -20.98 -15.58
N CYS A 71 4.90 -19.80 -15.79
CA CYS A 71 4.61 -18.84 -14.71
C CYS A 71 3.19 -18.25 -14.73
N VAL A 72 2.27 -18.79 -15.52
CA VAL A 72 0.90 -18.23 -15.64
C VAL A 72 0.16 -18.23 -14.30
N LYS A 73 0.38 -19.26 -13.48
CA LYS A 73 -0.24 -19.37 -12.14
C LYS A 73 0.28 -18.29 -11.19
N GLU A 74 1.60 -18.10 -11.12
CA GLU A 74 2.24 -17.07 -10.31
C GLU A 74 1.83 -15.66 -10.76
N ALA A 75 1.79 -15.44 -12.08
CA ALA A 75 1.34 -14.18 -12.68
C ALA A 75 -0.12 -13.89 -12.31
N ASN A 76 -1.00 -14.88 -12.42
CA ASN A 76 -2.40 -14.75 -12.02
C ASN A 76 -2.56 -14.46 -10.52
N CYS A 77 -1.77 -15.09 -9.64
CA CYS A 77 -1.79 -14.78 -8.21
C CYS A 77 -1.33 -13.35 -7.91
N TYR A 78 -0.24 -12.88 -8.55
CA TYR A 78 0.20 -11.50 -8.42
C TYR A 78 -0.84 -10.51 -8.94
N LEU A 79 -1.41 -10.76 -10.13
CA LEU A 79 -2.45 -9.92 -10.71
C LEU A 79 -3.72 -9.88 -9.85
N ALA A 80 -4.15 -11.01 -9.30
CA ALA A 80 -5.29 -11.07 -8.40
C ALA A 80 -5.04 -10.25 -7.12
N CYS A 81 -3.86 -10.40 -6.50
CA CYS A 81 -3.48 -9.60 -5.34
C CYS A 81 -3.43 -8.11 -5.70
N ASN A 82 -2.78 -7.75 -6.81
CA ASN A 82 -2.62 -6.36 -7.22
C ASN A 82 -3.97 -5.70 -7.57
N ARG A 83 -4.91 -6.46 -8.14
CA ARG A 83 -6.31 -6.02 -8.34
C ARG A 83 -7.00 -5.77 -7.00
N GLN A 84 -6.87 -6.67 -6.04
CA GLN A 84 -7.45 -6.48 -4.71
C GLN A 84 -6.82 -5.27 -4.00
N HIS A 85 -5.50 -5.12 -4.07
CA HIS A 85 -4.79 -3.97 -3.55
C HIS A 85 -5.30 -2.66 -4.15
N THR A 86 -5.42 -2.61 -5.48
CA THR A 86 -5.98 -1.45 -6.20
C THR A 86 -7.43 -1.17 -5.82
N GLN A 87 -8.26 -2.21 -5.66
CA GLN A 87 -9.66 -2.05 -5.24
C GLN A 87 -9.77 -1.48 -3.83
N VAL A 88 -8.98 -1.99 -2.88
CA VAL A 88 -8.97 -1.47 -1.50
C VAL A 88 -8.53 -0.01 -1.49
N ILE A 89 -7.45 0.33 -2.19
CA ILE A 89 -7.00 1.72 -2.37
C ILE A 89 -8.15 2.57 -2.92
N LYS A 90 -8.72 2.20 -4.07
CA LYS A 90 -9.80 2.97 -4.71
C LYS A 90 -10.98 3.18 -3.77
N SER A 91 -11.40 2.14 -3.06
CA SER A 91 -12.53 2.23 -2.14
C SER A 91 -12.22 3.15 -0.95
N VAL A 92 -11.05 3.02 -0.34
CA VAL A 92 -10.63 3.92 0.75
C VAL A 92 -10.62 5.36 0.28
N TYR A 93 -10.02 5.64 -0.89
CA TYR A 93 -9.97 7.00 -1.41
C TYR A 93 -11.33 7.54 -1.83
N ALA A 94 -12.24 6.71 -2.35
CA ALA A 94 -13.60 7.13 -2.67
C ALA A 94 -14.41 7.48 -1.41
N SER A 95 -14.23 6.74 -0.32
CA SER A 95 -14.99 6.96 0.93
C SER A 95 -14.37 8.02 1.84
N CYS A 96 -13.05 8.14 1.85
CA CYS A 96 -12.31 8.92 2.85
C CYS A 96 -11.57 10.12 2.26
N GLY A 97 -11.65 10.32 0.95
CA GLY A 97 -10.69 11.15 0.24
C GLY A 97 -11.31 12.08 -0.80
N ASP A 98 -12.18 12.99 -0.38
CA ASP A 98 -12.33 14.26 -1.12
C ASP A 98 -11.20 15.22 -0.75
N CYS A 99 -10.77 16.05 -1.71
CA CYS A 99 -9.86 17.20 -1.61
C CYS A 99 -8.42 17.12 -2.19
N LEU A 100 -8.04 16.16 -3.05
CA LEU A 100 -6.84 16.35 -3.90
C LEU A 100 -6.97 15.63 -5.24
N GLU A 101 -7.22 16.40 -6.30
CA GLU A 101 -7.09 15.99 -7.70
C GLU A 101 -5.65 15.55 -7.99
N GLY A 102 -5.49 14.38 -8.61
CA GLY A 102 -4.18 13.90 -9.07
C GLY A 102 -4.13 12.39 -9.30
N HIS A 103 -3.45 11.99 -10.37
CA HIS A 103 -3.38 10.61 -10.87
C HIS A 103 -2.67 9.57 -9.94
N ARG A 104 -2.22 9.94 -8.73
CA ARG A 104 -1.53 9.03 -7.79
C ARG A 104 -2.17 9.02 -6.38
N PRO A 105 -2.97 7.99 -6.04
CA PRO A 105 -3.54 7.83 -4.71
C PRO A 105 -2.51 7.23 -3.73
N SER A 106 -1.61 8.07 -3.19
CA SER A 106 -0.64 7.70 -2.15
C SER A 106 -0.79 8.61 -0.93
N ALA A 107 -0.88 8.00 0.26
CA ALA A 107 -1.06 8.73 1.52
C ALA A 107 0.21 9.52 1.85
N GLU A 108 1.38 8.96 1.50
CA GLU A 108 2.68 9.60 1.59
C GLU A 108 2.73 10.88 0.76
N TYR A 109 2.32 10.78 -0.51
CA TYR A 109 2.31 11.93 -1.42
C TYR A 109 1.36 13.03 -0.96
N ARG A 110 0.17 12.66 -0.46
CA ARG A 110 -0.81 13.61 0.08
C ARG A 110 -0.29 14.35 1.31
N PHE A 111 0.32 13.62 2.24
CA PHE A 111 0.94 14.23 3.41
C PHE A 111 2.06 15.19 3.00
N ALA A 112 2.97 14.75 2.12
CA ALA A 112 4.05 15.60 1.62
C ALA A 112 3.55 16.84 0.88
N HIS A 113 2.52 16.70 0.05
CA HIS A 113 1.89 17.82 -0.65
C HIS A 113 1.25 18.81 0.34
N CYS A 114 0.54 18.31 1.36
CA CYS A 114 -0.04 19.14 2.41
C CYS A 114 1.04 19.95 3.14
N VAL A 115 2.14 19.31 3.55
CA VAL A 115 3.25 19.97 4.25
C VAL A 115 3.88 21.03 3.36
N LYS A 116 4.11 20.72 2.07
CA LYS A 116 4.72 21.65 1.10
C LYS A 116 3.84 22.87 0.80
N THR A 117 2.53 22.70 0.77
CA THR A 117 1.58 23.77 0.40
C THR A 117 1.14 24.64 1.57
N SER A 118 0.84 24.02 2.72
CA SER A 118 0.37 24.74 3.90
C SER A 118 1.51 25.27 4.77
N GLY A 119 2.67 24.62 4.76
CA GLY A 119 3.73 24.86 5.75
C GLY A 119 3.37 24.39 7.17
N ASP A 120 2.17 23.85 7.40
CA ASP A 120 1.68 23.39 8.71
C ASP A 120 1.76 21.86 8.81
N ALA A 121 2.90 21.37 9.29
CA ALA A 121 3.13 19.95 9.47
C ALA A 121 2.14 19.30 10.45
N GLN A 122 1.76 20.00 11.53
CA GLN A 122 0.87 19.43 12.55
C GLN A 122 -0.56 19.36 12.05
N GLY A 123 -1.06 20.39 11.36
CA GLY A 123 -2.35 20.33 10.66
C GLY A 123 -2.41 19.19 9.67
N CYS A 124 -1.35 18.96 8.90
CA CYS A 124 -1.26 17.84 7.95
C CYS A 124 -1.25 16.47 8.64
N ILE A 125 -0.63 16.33 9.82
CA ILE A 125 -0.69 15.10 10.61
C ILE A 125 -2.12 14.80 11.03
N VAL A 126 -2.86 15.79 11.53
CA VAL A 126 -4.25 15.60 11.95
C VAL A 126 -5.13 15.15 10.77
N GLN A 127 -4.90 15.69 9.57
CA GLN A 127 -5.61 15.23 8.37
C GLN A 127 -5.23 13.79 8.00
N LEU A 128 -3.95 13.42 8.10
CA LEU A 128 -3.49 12.05 7.89
C LEU A 128 -4.12 11.08 8.90
N GLU A 129 -4.24 11.47 10.17
CA GLU A 129 -4.90 10.69 11.22
C GLU A 129 -6.38 10.42 10.89
N LYS A 130 -7.11 11.47 10.49
CA LYS A 130 -8.51 11.34 10.08
C LYS A 130 -8.69 10.43 8.88
N PHE A 131 -7.82 10.58 7.88
CA PHE A 131 -7.81 9.72 6.70
C PHE A 131 -7.59 8.25 7.08
N ILE A 132 -6.62 7.96 7.95
CA ILE A 132 -6.31 6.59 8.36
C ILE A 132 -7.43 5.99 9.20
N ALA A 133 -8.00 6.74 10.14
CA ALA A 133 -9.15 6.28 10.93
C ALA A 133 -10.35 5.90 10.03
N CYS A 134 -10.61 6.72 9.00
CA CYS A 134 -11.63 6.40 8.01
C CYS A 134 -11.25 5.16 7.16
N ALA A 135 -9.98 5.03 6.76
CA ALA A 135 -9.49 3.89 6.00
C ALA A 135 -9.65 2.57 6.78
N GLU A 136 -9.30 2.57 8.07
CA GLU A 136 -9.44 1.42 8.97
C GLU A 136 -10.90 0.93 9.01
N SER A 137 -11.85 1.86 9.21
CA SER A 137 -13.28 1.55 9.25
C SER A 137 -13.83 1.02 7.90
N ASN A 138 -13.38 1.61 6.79
CA ASN A 138 -13.82 1.18 5.45
C ASN A 138 -13.27 -0.20 5.08
N VAL A 139 -11.99 -0.47 5.36
CA VAL A 139 -11.35 -1.76 5.08
C VAL A 139 -12.01 -2.88 5.88
N GLU A 140 -12.32 -2.64 7.16
CA GLU A 140 -13.06 -3.59 7.98
C GLU A 140 -14.43 -3.94 7.37
N THR A 141 -15.14 -2.94 6.85
CA THR A 141 -16.44 -3.14 6.17
C THR A 141 -16.29 -3.93 4.87
N LEU A 142 -15.27 -3.64 4.07
CA LEU A 142 -15.00 -4.33 2.80
C LEU A 142 -14.63 -5.81 3.00
N LEU A 143 -13.94 -6.14 4.09
CA LEU A 143 -13.56 -7.51 4.43
C LEU A 143 -14.77 -8.30 4.95
N LYS A 144 -15.61 -7.70 5.80
CA LYS A 144 -16.84 -8.35 6.32
C LYS A 144 -17.83 -8.71 5.20
N ASN A 145 -17.99 -7.83 4.21
CA ASN A 145 -18.93 -8.05 3.09
C ASN A 145 -18.49 -9.12 2.07
N LYS A 146 -17.26 -9.65 2.15
CA LYS A 146 -16.81 -10.78 1.31
C LYS A 146 -17.08 -12.16 1.93
N THR A 147 -17.59 -12.20 3.15
CA THR A 147 -17.85 -13.43 3.94
C THR A 147 -19.34 -13.75 4.14
N SER A 148 -20.24 -12.99 3.53
CA SER A 148 -21.69 -13.26 3.46
C SER A 148 -22.09 -13.54 2.02
#